data_AF-A0A2D4KQN1-F1
#
_entry.id   AF-A0A2D4KQN1-F1
#
_cell.length_a   1.000
_cell.length_b   1.000
_cell.length_c   1.000
_cell.angle_alpha   90.00
_cell.angle_beta   90.00
_cell.angle_gamma   90.00
#
_symmetry.space_group_name_H-M   'P 1'
#
loop_
_entity.id
_entity.type
_entity.pdbx_description
1 polymer ?
#
loop_
_entity_poly.entity_id
_entity_poly.type
_entity_poly.pdbx_seq_one_letter_code
_entity_poly.pdbx_strand_id
1 'polypeptide(L)'
;MAEQVLFKNSKCIIILLSSELVQSFCIPAVLQSLQNILQPPSKVVKFFCGVSACENYDEFFKDWSQWKELTYDDEPETYVDAVIKVISEADSGCDSVADAKMEDAGRLQVSCTFPACQAYETLVTRLENLVAVQPDRIRCGVQTTIFIILKCKLDRQIKMEVEFSSKSCQPLRLSASIENEYTVSVYTPDIK
;
A
#
# COMPACT_ATOMS: atom_id res chain seq x y z
N MET A 1 -23.80 -1.43 2.34
CA MET A 1 -24.14 -2.58 3.22
C MET A 1 -23.58 -3.91 2.72
N ALA A 2 -23.64 -4.23 1.42
CA ALA A 2 -23.14 -5.51 0.88
C ALA A 2 -21.64 -5.77 1.15
N GLU A 3 -20.78 -4.76 1.05
CA GLU A 3 -19.33 -4.92 1.23
C GLU A 3 -18.94 -5.27 2.67
N GLN A 4 -19.59 -4.67 3.68
CA GLN A 4 -19.31 -5.03 5.08
C GLN A 4 -19.70 -6.47 5.42
N VAL A 5 -20.71 -7.01 4.75
CA VAL A 5 -21.12 -8.42 4.91
C VAL A 5 -20.05 -9.35 4.34
N LEU A 6 -19.39 -8.96 3.26
CA LEU A 6 -18.29 -9.72 2.68
C LEU A 6 -17.12 -9.85 3.68
N PHE A 7 -16.65 -8.76 4.27
CA PHE A 7 -15.57 -8.80 5.26
C PHE A 7 -15.91 -9.62 6.50
N LYS A 8 -17.13 -9.49 7.02
CA LYS A 8 -17.57 -10.27 8.19
C LYS A 8 -17.62 -11.78 7.92
N ASN A 9 -18.00 -12.16 6.70
CA ASN A 9 -18.13 -13.55 6.30
C ASN A 9 -16.81 -14.15 5.78
N SER A 10 -15.78 -13.33 5.56
CA SER A 10 -14.46 -13.81 5.16
C SER A 10 -13.81 -14.65 6.26
N LYS A 11 -13.11 -15.70 5.83
CA LYS A 11 -12.24 -16.52 6.69
C LYS A 11 -10.86 -15.90 6.90
N CYS A 12 -10.40 -15.12 5.92
CA CYS A 12 -9.11 -14.42 5.93
C CYS A 12 -9.28 -13.08 5.22
N ILE A 13 -8.63 -12.04 5.73
CA ILE A 13 -8.58 -10.70 5.15
C ILE A 13 -7.11 -10.35 4.98
N ILE A 14 -6.69 -10.11 3.74
CA ILE A 14 -5.32 -9.72 3.41
C ILE A 14 -5.31 -8.22 3.12
N ILE A 15 -4.47 -7.48 3.83
CA ILE A 15 -4.30 -6.04 3.66
C ILE A 15 -2.94 -5.80 3.01
N LEU A 16 -2.99 -5.22 1.81
CA LEU A 16 -1.82 -4.70 1.13
C LEU A 16 -1.57 -3.26 1.62
N LEU A 17 -0.64 -3.10 2.57
CA LEU A 17 -0.28 -1.80 3.13
C LEU A 17 0.59 -1.03 2.16
N SER A 18 -0.06 -0.24 1.32
CA SER A 18 0.57 0.77 0.47
C SER A 18 0.54 2.14 1.16
N SER A 19 1.36 3.07 0.66
CA SER A 19 1.37 4.45 1.16
C SER A 19 -0.01 5.13 1.06
N GLU A 20 -0.80 4.81 0.03
CA GLU A 20 -2.13 5.40 -0.18
C GLU A 20 -3.16 4.87 0.82
N LEU A 21 -3.07 3.58 1.17
CA LEU A 21 -3.92 3.00 2.21
C LEU A 21 -3.57 3.58 3.59
N VAL A 22 -2.28 3.73 3.90
CA VAL A 22 -1.83 4.34 5.16
C VAL A 22 -2.32 5.79 5.28
N GLN A 23 -2.24 6.58 4.21
CA GLN A 23 -2.80 7.94 4.20
C GLN A 23 -4.32 7.94 4.46
N SER A 24 -5.02 6.90 4.02
CA SER A 24 -6.46 6.77 4.30
C SER A 24 -6.77 6.54 5.79
N PHE A 25 -5.80 6.07 6.59
CA PHE A 25 -5.95 5.98 8.05
C PHE A 25 -6.02 7.36 8.72
N CYS A 26 -5.50 8.42 8.09
CA CYS A 26 -5.65 9.80 8.57
C CYS A 26 -7.12 10.29 8.45
N ILE A 27 -7.99 9.60 7.70
CA ILE A 27 -9.41 9.97 7.50
C ILE A 27 -10.27 9.25 8.55
N PRO A 28 -10.86 9.95 9.55
CA PRO A 28 -11.50 9.29 10.69
C PRO A 28 -12.64 8.35 10.32
N ALA A 29 -13.47 8.71 9.32
CA ALA A 29 -14.57 7.88 8.88
C ALA A 29 -14.11 6.57 8.20
N VAL A 30 -12.99 6.63 7.48
CA VAL A 30 -12.39 5.46 6.83
C VAL A 30 -11.72 4.58 7.88
N LEU A 31 -10.91 5.17 8.77
CA LEU A 31 -10.26 4.45 9.87
C LEU A 31 -11.28 3.71 10.73
N GLN A 32 -12.36 4.37 11.13
CA GLN A 32 -13.43 3.75 11.94
C GLN A 32 -14.08 2.58 11.20
N SER A 33 -14.29 2.71 9.89
CA SER A 33 -14.85 1.63 9.08
C SER A 33 -13.89 0.44 8.98
N LEU A 34 -12.59 0.70 8.79
CA LEU A 34 -11.55 -0.32 8.75
C LEU A 34 -11.43 -1.06 10.09
N GLN A 35 -11.41 -0.33 11.21
CA GLN A 35 -11.40 -0.93 12.56
C GLN A 35 -12.58 -1.88 12.80
N ASN A 36 -13.76 -1.57 12.23
CA ASN A 36 -14.95 -2.40 12.38
C ASN A 36 -14.94 -3.66 11.50
N ILE A 37 -14.24 -3.65 10.37
CA ILE A 37 -14.24 -4.78 9.41
C ILE A 37 -13.00 -5.67 9.54
N LEU A 38 -11.89 -5.15 10.04
CA LEU A 38 -10.61 -5.86 10.20
C LEU A 38 -10.56 -6.61 11.54
N GLN A 39 -11.59 -7.41 11.78
CA GLN A 39 -11.80 -8.14 13.03
C GLN A 39 -12.42 -9.52 12.73
N PRO A 40 -12.11 -10.56 13.52
CA PRO A 40 -11.13 -10.60 14.60
C PRO A 40 -9.67 -10.60 14.09
N PRO A 41 -8.67 -10.24 14.93
CA PRO A 41 -7.27 -10.08 14.50
C PRO A 41 -6.65 -11.35 13.92
N SER A 42 -7.09 -12.53 14.38
CA SER A 42 -6.64 -13.82 13.87
C SER A 42 -6.94 -14.04 12.38
N LYS A 43 -7.91 -13.31 11.82
CA LYS A 43 -8.25 -13.39 10.39
C LYS A 43 -7.46 -12.41 9.52
N VAL A 44 -6.67 -11.52 10.11
CA VAL A 44 -6.07 -10.39 9.39
C VAL A 44 -4.59 -10.67 9.13
N VAL A 45 -4.21 -10.56 7.85
CA VAL A 45 -2.83 -10.64 7.37
C VAL A 45 -2.44 -9.28 6.83
N LYS A 46 -1.35 -8.69 7.34
CA LYS A 46 -0.77 -7.44 6.87
C LYS A 46 0.45 -7.73 6.00
N PHE A 47 0.47 -7.16 4.80
CA PHE A 47 1.57 -7.25 3.86
C PHE A 47 2.10 -5.85 3.56
N PHE A 48 3.39 -5.62 3.81
CA PHE A 48 4.02 -4.33 3.56
C PHE A 48 4.34 -4.13 2.06
N CYS A 49 3.55 -3.28 1.39
CA CYS A 49 3.72 -2.92 -0.02
C CYS A 49 4.43 -1.57 -0.17
N GLY A 50 5.75 -1.55 0.03
CA GLY A 50 6.56 -0.34 -0.17
C GLY A 50 6.41 0.72 0.92
N VAL A 51 5.93 0.33 2.09
CA VAL A 51 5.95 1.13 3.32
C VAL A 51 6.76 0.40 4.40
N SER A 52 7.46 1.13 5.25
CA SER A 52 8.28 0.54 6.31
C SER A 52 7.44 0.21 7.55
N ALA A 53 7.76 -0.88 8.24
CA ALA A 53 7.16 -1.24 9.53
C ALA A 53 7.46 -0.25 10.68
N CYS A 54 8.24 0.82 10.43
CA CYS A 54 8.68 1.80 11.43
C CYS A 54 7.60 2.83 11.82
N GLU A 55 6.37 2.69 11.32
CA GLU A 55 5.27 3.60 11.61
C GLU A 55 4.46 3.07 12.81
N ASN A 56 4.01 3.96 13.71
CA ASN A 56 3.21 3.62 14.90
C ASN A 56 1.77 3.17 14.53
N TYR A 57 1.63 2.08 13.78
CA TYR A 57 0.33 1.58 13.36
C TYR A 57 -0.56 1.09 14.52
N ASP A 58 0.05 0.79 15.67
CA ASP A 58 -0.65 0.48 16.91
C ASP A 58 -1.54 1.64 17.41
N GLU A 59 -1.27 2.88 16.99
CA GLU A 59 -2.14 4.04 17.26
C GLU A 59 -3.46 3.95 16.47
N PHE A 60 -3.44 3.32 15.29
CA PHE A 60 -4.62 3.14 14.43
C PHE A 60 -5.38 1.85 14.73
N PHE A 61 -4.67 0.76 15.03
CA PHE A 61 -5.26 -0.55 15.25
C PHE A 61 -4.71 -1.17 16.53
N LYS A 62 -5.56 -1.31 17.55
CA LYS A 62 -5.15 -1.86 18.86
C LYS A 62 -4.58 -3.28 18.76
N ASP A 63 -5.09 -4.08 17.82
CA ASP A 63 -4.67 -5.47 17.63
C ASP A 63 -3.58 -5.62 16.55
N TRP A 64 -2.94 -4.52 16.13
CA TRP A 64 -1.95 -4.53 15.05
C TRP A 64 -0.81 -5.55 15.24
N SER A 65 -0.31 -5.66 16.48
CA SER A 65 0.71 -6.63 16.87
C SER A 65 0.26 -8.09 16.79
N GLN A 66 -1.06 -8.35 16.81
CA GLN A 66 -1.63 -9.69 16.71
C GLN A 66 -1.87 -10.12 15.25
N TRP A 67 -1.81 -9.20 14.30
CA TRP A 67 -2.02 -9.49 12.89
C TRP A 67 -0.83 -10.23 12.31
N LYS A 68 -1.09 -11.21 11.43
CA LYS A 68 -0.02 -11.96 10.77
C LYS A 68 0.71 -11.06 9.79
N GLU A 69 2.01 -10.90 9.99
CA GLU A 69 2.87 -10.07 9.13
C GLU A 69 3.51 -10.89 8.00
N LEU A 70 3.57 -10.25 6.82
CA LEU A 70 4.29 -10.66 5.63
C LEU A 70 5.06 -9.47 5.05
N THR A 71 6.24 -9.76 4.51
CA THR A 71 7.16 -8.80 3.91
C THR A 71 7.46 -9.19 2.47
N TYR A 72 7.90 -8.25 1.64
CA TYR A 72 8.24 -8.53 0.23
C TYR A 72 9.52 -9.37 0.07
N ASP A 73 10.29 -9.54 1.13
CA ASP A 73 11.50 -10.36 1.18
C ASP A 73 11.19 -11.83 1.55
N ASP A 74 9.93 -12.16 1.90
CA ASP A 74 9.55 -13.53 2.23
C ASP A 74 9.43 -14.41 0.98
N GLU A 75 9.76 -15.70 1.14
CA GLU A 75 9.61 -16.71 0.10
C GLU A 75 8.12 -16.97 -0.25
N PRO A 76 7.79 -17.32 -1.51
CA PRO A 76 6.40 -17.52 -1.96
C PRO A 76 5.59 -18.49 -1.09
N GLU A 77 6.23 -19.56 -0.60
CA GLU A 77 5.64 -20.58 0.26
C GLU A 77 5.14 -19.96 1.58
N THR A 78 5.87 -18.98 2.11
CA THR A 78 5.52 -18.27 3.36
C THR A 78 4.20 -17.53 3.23
N TYR A 79 3.92 -16.93 2.08
CA TYR A 79 2.65 -16.25 1.81
C TYR A 79 1.49 -17.24 1.84
N VAL A 80 1.66 -18.38 1.16
CA VAL A 80 0.64 -19.43 1.06
C VAL A 80 0.38 -20.03 2.44
N ASP A 81 1.44 -20.39 3.17
CA ASP A 81 1.34 -20.98 4.50
C ASP A 81 0.67 -20.04 5.50
N ALA A 82 0.98 -18.74 5.46
CA ALA A 82 0.35 -17.75 6.32
C ALA A 82 -1.17 -17.69 6.09
N VAL A 83 -1.62 -17.68 4.83
CA VAL A 83 -3.04 -17.62 4.48
C VAL A 83 -3.75 -18.94 4.82
N ILE A 84 -3.14 -20.08 4.50
CA ILE A 84 -3.71 -21.40 4.84
C ILE A 84 -3.86 -21.54 6.35
N LYS A 85 -2.85 -21.12 7.11
CA LYS A 85 -2.89 -21.17 8.57
C LYS A 85 -4.06 -20.35 9.13
N VAL A 86 -4.22 -19.11 8.68
CA VAL A 86 -5.33 -18.24 9.11
C VAL A 86 -6.69 -18.86 8.79
N ILE A 87 -6.87 -19.42 7.59
CA ILE A 87 -8.11 -20.06 7.19
C ILE A 87 -8.39 -21.32 8.03
N SER A 88 -7.35 -22.09 8.34
CA SER A 88 -7.47 -23.35 9.11
C SER A 88 -7.79 -23.09 10.58
N GLU A 89 -7.18 -22.07 11.19
CA GLU A 89 -7.43 -21.65 12.57
C GLU A 89 -8.85 -21.07 12.73
N ALA A 90 -9.40 -20.45 11.68
CA ALA A 90 -10.79 -20.00 11.68
C ALA A 90 -11.80 -21.17 11.68
N ASP A 91 -11.42 -22.32 11.13
CA ASP A 91 -12.28 -23.51 11.05
C ASP A 91 -12.15 -24.43 12.29
N SER A 92 -11.09 -24.29 13.09
CA SER A 92 -10.84 -25.11 14.28
C SER A 92 -11.55 -24.63 15.56
N GLY A 93 -12.70 -23.96 15.43
CA GLY A 93 -13.44 -23.27 16.49
C GLY A 93 -13.34 -23.91 17.88
N CYS A 94 -12.43 -23.37 18.70
CA CYS A 94 -12.34 -23.68 20.11
C CYS A 94 -13.38 -22.80 20.84
N ASP A 95 -14.47 -23.43 21.29
CA ASP A 95 -15.38 -22.89 22.29
C ASP A 95 -14.58 -22.56 23.56
N SER A 96 -14.23 -21.29 23.74
CA SER A 96 -13.80 -20.78 25.05
C SER A 96 -14.61 -19.54 25.34
N VAL A 97 -15.66 -19.78 26.13
CA VAL A 97 -16.53 -18.77 26.71
C VAL A 97 -15.69 -17.94 27.67
N ALA A 98 -15.46 -16.67 27.34
CA ALA A 98 -14.97 -15.68 28.30
C ALA A 98 -15.77 -14.39 28.14
N ASP A 99 -16.59 -14.16 29.17
CA ASP A 99 -17.31 -12.92 29.47
C ASP A 99 -16.30 -11.75 29.57
N ALA A 100 -16.50 -10.69 28.79
CA ALA A 100 -15.85 -9.41 29.05
C ALA A 100 -16.82 -8.27 28.74
N LYS A 101 -17.09 -7.50 29.79
CA LYS A 101 -18.09 -6.44 29.85
C LYS A 101 -17.74 -5.26 28.95
N MET A 102 -18.80 -4.68 28.39
CA MET A 102 -18.86 -3.43 27.65
C MET A 102 -18.49 -2.25 28.54
N GLU A 103 -17.43 -1.51 28.18
CA GLU A 103 -17.17 -0.17 28.72
C GLU A 103 -16.95 0.86 27.60
N ASP A 104 -17.92 1.79 27.58
CA ASP A 104 -17.96 3.19 27.18
C ASP A 104 -17.02 3.73 26.08
N ALA A 105 -17.64 4.16 24.98
CA ALA A 105 -17.02 4.86 23.86
C ALA A 105 -16.82 6.35 24.20
N GLY A 106 -15.75 6.63 24.95
CA GLY A 106 -15.19 7.98 25.06
C GLY A 106 -14.59 8.42 23.71
N ARG A 107 -15.19 9.45 23.12
CA ARG A 107 -14.82 10.09 21.85
C ARG A 107 -13.36 10.59 21.89
N LEU A 108 -12.40 9.78 21.43
CA LEU A 108 -11.02 10.21 21.26
C LEU A 108 -10.86 10.96 19.94
N GLN A 109 -10.69 12.27 20.04
CA GLN A 109 -10.24 13.12 18.96
C GLN A 109 -8.73 12.83 18.75
N VAL A 110 -8.43 11.86 17.89
CA VAL A 110 -7.05 11.48 17.56
C VAL A 110 -6.47 12.57 16.64
N SER A 111 -5.63 13.44 17.20
CA SER A 111 -4.79 14.33 16.40
C SER A 111 -3.57 13.56 15.93
N CYS A 112 -3.65 13.03 14.71
CA CYS A 112 -2.55 12.32 14.05
C CYS A 112 -1.37 13.28 13.81
N THR A 113 -0.24 13.07 14.50
CA THR A 113 1.02 13.78 14.19
C THR A 113 1.92 12.85 13.36
N PHE A 114 1.39 12.37 12.23
CA PHE A 114 2.16 11.56 11.28
C PHE A 114 2.89 12.50 10.31
N PRO A 115 4.22 12.38 10.14
CA PRO A 115 4.97 13.18 9.16
C PRO A 115 4.43 13.00 7.72
N ALA A 116 3.92 11.80 7.40
CA ALA A 116 3.26 11.50 6.14
C ALA A 116 1.91 12.23 5.97
N CYS A 117 1.12 12.39 7.05
CA CYS A 117 -0.09 13.22 7.06
C CYS A 117 0.26 14.73 7.15
N GLN A 118 1.50 15.19 6.98
CA GLN A 118 1.81 16.62 6.71
C GLN A 118 2.37 16.82 5.30
N ALA A 119 3.05 15.82 4.74
CA ALA A 119 3.48 15.82 3.34
C ALA A 119 2.32 15.66 2.33
N TYR A 120 1.16 15.18 2.78
CA TYR A 120 -0.02 14.96 1.94
C TYR A 120 -0.52 16.22 1.21
N GLU A 121 -0.49 17.41 1.81
CA GLU A 121 -0.98 18.61 1.10
C GLU A 121 -0.05 19.10 -0.02
N THR A 122 1.23 18.74 0.01
CA THR A 122 2.21 19.25 -0.98
C THR A 122 2.56 18.23 -2.06
N LEU A 123 2.44 16.92 -1.80
CA LEU A 123 2.75 15.86 -2.79
C LEU A 123 1.54 15.41 -3.63
N VAL A 124 0.31 15.60 -3.13
CA VAL A 124 -0.93 15.16 -3.77
C VAL A 124 -1.10 15.73 -5.18
N THR A 125 -0.56 16.90 -5.50
CA THR A 125 -0.72 17.46 -6.87
C THR A 125 0.27 16.95 -7.92
N ARG A 126 1.32 16.19 -7.58
CA ARG A 126 2.37 15.82 -8.57
C ARG A 126 2.46 14.33 -8.95
N LEU A 127 1.95 13.40 -8.13
CA LEU A 127 2.13 11.95 -8.35
C LEU A 127 0.83 11.12 -8.41
N GLU A 128 -0.35 11.73 -8.36
CA GLU A 128 -1.66 11.03 -8.33
C GLU A 128 -1.85 9.97 -9.42
N ASN A 129 -1.22 10.16 -10.59
CA ASN A 129 -1.35 9.25 -11.72
C ASN A 129 -0.28 8.16 -11.78
N LEU A 130 0.73 8.15 -10.90
CA LEU A 130 1.82 7.18 -10.94
C LEU A 130 1.52 5.95 -10.08
N VAL A 131 1.63 4.76 -10.66
CA VAL A 131 1.56 3.48 -9.94
C VAL A 131 2.95 3.01 -9.56
N ALA A 132 3.87 2.96 -10.52
CA ALA A 132 5.23 2.46 -10.30
C ALA A 132 6.20 2.94 -11.39
N VAL A 133 7.49 2.95 -11.06
CA VAL A 133 8.61 3.12 -12.00
C VAL A 133 9.56 1.94 -11.83
N GLN A 134 9.89 1.25 -12.92
CA GLN A 134 10.72 0.04 -12.90
C GLN A 134 11.77 0.05 -14.02
N PRO A 135 13.05 -0.24 -13.75
CA PRO A 135 13.63 -0.38 -12.43
C PRO A 135 13.75 0.98 -11.72
N ASP A 136 13.71 0.98 -10.39
CA ASP A 136 13.91 2.15 -9.54
C ASP A 136 15.40 2.53 -9.40
N ARG A 137 16.30 1.61 -9.75
CA ARG A 137 17.76 1.79 -9.74
C ARG A 137 18.37 1.30 -11.05
N ILE A 138 19.24 2.13 -11.63
CA ILE A 138 19.88 1.86 -12.91
C ILE A 138 21.39 1.79 -12.71
N ARG A 139 22.05 0.85 -13.40
CA ARG A 139 23.52 0.77 -13.39
C ARG A 139 24.11 1.80 -14.34
N CYS A 140 25.05 2.60 -13.85
CA CYS A 140 25.79 3.56 -14.68
C CYS A 140 26.50 2.87 -15.85
N GLY A 141 26.50 3.53 -17.02
CA GLY A 141 27.16 3.01 -18.23
C GLY A 141 26.44 1.85 -18.92
N VAL A 142 25.28 1.41 -18.40
CA VAL A 142 24.46 0.36 -19.02
C VAL A 142 23.14 0.97 -19.47
N GLN A 143 22.88 0.94 -20.78
CA GLN A 143 21.58 1.35 -21.31
C GLN A 143 20.50 0.42 -20.75
N THR A 144 19.55 1.01 -20.05
CA THR A 144 18.43 0.30 -19.41
C THR A 144 17.12 0.90 -19.92
N THR A 145 16.06 0.12 -19.95
CA THR A 145 14.72 0.63 -20.25
C THR A 145 13.98 0.85 -18.93
N ILE A 146 13.46 2.05 -18.74
CA ILE A 146 12.54 2.38 -17.64
C ILE A 146 11.12 2.20 -18.14
N PHE A 147 10.29 1.58 -17.31
CA PHE A 147 8.85 1.49 -17.45
C PHE A 147 8.18 2.35 -16.39
N ILE A 148 7.24 3.19 -16.81
CA ILE A 148 6.43 4.06 -15.96
C ILE A 148 4.98 3.59 -16.09
N ILE A 149 4.40 3.11 -15.00
CA ILE A 149 3.04 2.57 -14.95
C ILE A 149 2.14 3.63 -14.32
N LEU A 150 1.03 3.93 -14.98
CA LEU A 150 0.10 4.99 -14.62
C LEU A 150 -1.28 4.45 -14.26
N LYS A 151 -2.03 5.18 -13.43
CA LYS A 151 -3.42 4.86 -13.06
C LYS A 151 -4.40 5.20 -14.18
N CYS A 152 -4.12 6.26 -14.94
CA CYS A 152 -4.99 6.77 -16.00
C CYS A 152 -4.59 6.22 -17.37
N LYS A 153 -5.59 6.06 -18.25
CA LYS A 153 -5.35 5.65 -19.64
C LYS A 153 -4.57 6.71 -20.41
N LEU A 154 -3.56 6.26 -21.15
CA LEU A 154 -2.73 7.05 -22.04
C LEU A 154 -3.44 7.31 -23.37
N ASP A 155 -3.36 8.56 -23.84
CA ASP A 155 -3.80 8.92 -25.18
C ASP A 155 -2.70 8.62 -26.21
N ARG A 156 -2.99 7.68 -27.12
CA ARG A 156 -2.06 7.28 -28.19
C ARG A 156 -1.86 8.33 -29.27
N GLN A 157 -2.70 9.37 -29.31
CA GLN A 157 -2.57 10.46 -30.27
C GLN A 157 -1.57 11.53 -29.82
N ILE A 158 -1.15 11.50 -28.55
CA ILE A 158 -0.25 12.50 -27.96
C ILE A 158 1.17 11.94 -27.90
N LYS A 159 2.14 12.73 -28.37
CA LYS A 159 3.55 12.42 -28.19
C LYS A 159 3.93 12.62 -26.73
N MET A 160 4.51 11.59 -26.13
CA MET A 160 4.91 11.62 -24.73
C MET A 160 6.42 11.76 -24.60
N GLU A 161 6.84 12.55 -23.63
CA GLU A 161 8.25 12.82 -23.34
C GLU A 161 8.50 12.63 -21.84
N VAL A 162 9.69 12.14 -21.51
CA VAL A 162 10.16 11.94 -20.13
C VAL A 162 11.35 12.84 -19.90
N GLU A 163 11.33 13.59 -18.80
CA GLU A 163 12.42 14.45 -18.37
C GLU A 163 13.24 13.78 -17.27
N PHE A 164 14.54 13.65 -17.50
CA PHE A 164 15.51 13.19 -16.53
C PHE A 164 16.20 14.40 -15.93
N SER A 165 16.14 14.55 -14.61
CA SER A 165 16.84 15.60 -13.89
C SER A 165 17.80 15.02 -12.87
N SER A 166 19.01 15.60 -12.79
CA SER A 166 20.00 15.29 -11.78
C SER A 166 20.39 16.57 -11.03
N LYS A 167 21.07 16.43 -9.89
CA LYS A 167 21.53 17.61 -9.11
C LYS A 167 22.67 18.36 -9.79
N SER A 168 23.40 17.70 -10.70
CA SER A 168 24.65 18.17 -11.28
C SER A 168 24.57 18.48 -12.78
N CYS A 169 23.51 18.06 -13.48
CA CYS A 169 23.36 18.20 -14.92
C CYS A 169 22.08 18.94 -15.30
N GLN A 170 22.07 19.50 -16.51
CA GLN A 170 20.85 20.06 -17.08
C GLN A 170 19.80 18.96 -17.31
N PRO A 171 18.50 19.25 -17.09
CA PRO A 171 17.44 18.31 -17.39
C PRO A 171 17.45 17.87 -18.85
N LEU A 172 17.29 16.57 -19.10
CA LEU A 172 17.27 15.98 -20.41
C LEU A 172 15.88 15.42 -20.72
N ARG A 173 15.25 15.89 -21.79
CA ARG A 173 13.97 15.35 -22.28
C ARG A 173 14.18 14.35 -23.38
N LEU A 174 13.55 13.18 -23.24
CA LEU A 174 13.58 12.10 -24.22
C LEU A 174 12.17 11.71 -24.62
N SER A 175 12.01 11.29 -25.88
CA SER A 175 10.73 10.74 -26.34
C SER A 175 10.50 9.38 -25.68
N ALA A 176 9.28 9.16 -25.21
CA ALA A 176 8.88 7.91 -24.60
C ALA A 176 7.88 7.16 -25.50
N SER A 177 7.86 5.83 -25.37
CA SER A 177 6.99 4.95 -26.14
C SER A 177 5.83 4.46 -25.27
N ILE A 178 4.63 4.41 -25.84
CA ILE A 178 3.45 3.87 -25.16
C ILE A 178 3.43 2.35 -25.41
N GLU A 179 3.67 1.56 -24.36
CA GLU A 179 3.68 0.09 -24.43
C GLU A 179 2.27 -0.49 -24.35
N ASN A 180 1.41 0.11 -23.52
CA ASN A 180 0.00 -0.25 -23.41
C ASN A 180 -0.82 0.94 -22.92
N GLU A 181 -2.12 0.74 -22.65
CA GLU A 181 -3.00 1.84 -22.22
C GLU A 181 -2.57 2.51 -20.89
N TYR A 182 -1.64 1.93 -20.13
CA TYR A 182 -1.23 2.42 -18.82
C TYR A 182 0.29 2.48 -18.62
N THR A 183 1.09 2.08 -19.61
CA THR A 183 2.54 1.90 -19.45
C THR A 183 3.31 2.64 -20.51
N VAL A 184 4.35 3.34 -20.06
CA VAL A 184 5.29 4.10 -20.86
C VAL A 184 6.66 3.46 -20.74
N SER A 185 7.43 3.36 -21.82
CA SER A 185 8.83 2.97 -21.80
C SER A 185 9.74 4.09 -22.30
N VAL A 186 10.93 4.20 -21.72
CA VAL A 186 11.97 5.13 -22.16
C VAL A 186 13.35 4.56 -21.87
N TYR A 187 14.30 4.76 -22.79
CA TYR A 187 15.69 4.37 -22.56
C TYR A 187 16.39 5.35 -21.63
N THR A 188 17.17 4.83 -20.71
CA THR A 188 17.96 5.65 -19.80
C THR A 188 19.05 6.38 -20.56
N PRO A 189 19.18 7.70 -20.38
CA PRO A 189 20.34 8.43 -20.85
C PRO A 189 21.59 8.06 -20.04
N ASP A 190 22.76 8.24 -20.66
CA ASP A 190 24.05 8.11 -19.97
C ASP A 190 24.27 9.38 -19.12
N ILE A 191 23.68 9.41 -17.92
CA ILE A 191 23.87 10.48 -16.94
C ILE A 191 25.04 10.09 -16.04
N LYS A 192 26.13 10.84 -16.16
CA LYS A 192 27.34 10.71 -15.33
C LYS A 192 27.25 11.53 -14.06
#